data_AF-A0A2N7G833-F1
#
_entry.id   AF-A0A2N7G833-F1
#
_cell.length_a   1.000
_cell.length_b   1.000
_cell.length_c   1.000
_cell.angle_alpha   90.00
_cell.angle_beta   90.00
_cell.angle_gamma   90.00
#
_symmetry.space_group_name_H-M   'P 1'
#
loop_
_entity.id
_entity.type
_entity.pdbx_description
1 polymer ?
#
loop_
_entity_poly.entity_id
_entity_poly.type
_entity_poly.pdbx_seq_one_letter_code
_entity_poly.pdbx_strand_id
1 'polypeptide(L)'
;MSSAFDYARSLLRASITDSFGYTISITASDGEPKEIKGYIQSAKRGNHTVHRLITSESLPESCSTVYRDLNFMLVYEQPVKGNGTDSQISNEYVMVPIGEGASSNGWSEFTE
;
A
#
# COMPACT_ATOMS: atom_id res chain seq x y z
N MET A 1 -28.20 -7.93 5.48
CA MET A 1 -27.80 -7.65 6.87
C MET A 1 -26.30 -7.89 6.97
N SER A 2 -25.51 -6.94 7.47
CA SER A 2 -24.10 -7.21 7.79
C SER A 2 -24.03 -8.11 9.02
N SER A 3 -23.10 -9.07 9.03
CA SER A 3 -22.90 -9.92 10.20
C SER A 3 -22.32 -9.11 11.38
N ALA A 4 -22.44 -9.62 12.62
CA ALA A 4 -21.76 -9.03 13.78
C ALA A 4 -20.24 -8.95 13.57
N PHE A 5 -19.68 -9.92 12.84
CA PHE A 5 -18.29 -9.93 12.45
C PHE A 5 -17.94 -8.78 11.51
N ASP A 6 -18.74 -8.51 10.48
CA ASP A 6 -18.52 -7.38 9.56
C ASP A 6 -18.58 -6.04 10.30
N TYR A 7 -19.49 -5.90 11.26
CA TYR A 7 -19.58 -4.70 12.08
C TYR A 7 -18.32 -4.51 12.94
N ALA A 8 -17.89 -5.55 13.66
CA ALA A 8 -16.66 -5.51 14.45
C ALA A 8 -15.43 -5.19 13.59
N ARG A 9 -15.33 -5.81 12.40
CA ARG A 9 -14.27 -5.55 11.43
C ARG A 9 -14.26 -4.08 10.97
N SER A 10 -15.42 -3.52 10.67
CA SER A 10 -15.53 -2.10 10.28
C SER A 10 -15.13 -1.16 11.41
N LEU A 11 -15.50 -1.45 12.65
CA LEU A 11 -15.07 -0.67 13.82
C LEU A 11 -13.55 -0.70 14.01
N LEU A 12 -12.93 -1.88 13.86
CA LEU A 12 -11.47 -2.02 13.95
C LEU A 12 -10.76 -1.21 12.85
N ARG A 13 -11.26 -1.28 11.61
CA ARG A 13 -10.74 -0.49 10.48
C ARG A 13 -10.84 1.01 10.74
N ALA A 14 -11.99 1.48 11.22
CA ALA A 14 -12.19 2.88 11.56
C ALA A 14 -11.23 3.34 12.66
N SER A 15 -11.12 2.57 13.75
CA SER A 15 -10.24 2.89 14.88
C SER A 15 -8.76 2.98 14.48
N ILE A 16 -8.27 2.06 13.64
CA ILE A 16 -6.89 2.11 13.12
C ILE A 16 -6.70 3.35 12.25
N THR A 17 -7.66 3.62 11.36
CA THR A 17 -7.62 4.77 10.45
C THR A 17 -7.63 6.10 11.22
N ASP A 18 -8.43 6.21 12.26
CA ASP A 18 -8.53 7.43 13.07
C ASP A 18 -7.28 7.65 13.94
N SER A 19 -6.66 6.56 14.41
CA SER A 19 -5.50 6.64 15.32
C SER A 19 -4.17 6.86 14.61
N PHE A 20 -4.00 6.25 13.43
CA PHE A 20 -2.72 6.21 12.72
C PHE A 20 -2.81 6.77 11.30
N GLY A 21 -4.01 6.83 10.73
CA GLY A 21 -4.23 7.22 9.35
C GLY A 21 -4.15 8.73 9.14
N TYR A 22 -3.69 9.09 7.95
CA TYR A 22 -3.75 10.44 7.42
C TYR A 22 -4.15 10.38 5.95
N THR A 23 -4.42 11.54 5.36
CA THR A 23 -4.76 11.62 3.93
C THR A 23 -3.48 11.43 3.11
N ILE A 24 -3.50 10.47 2.19
CA ILE A 24 -2.41 10.19 1.25
C ILE A 24 -2.94 10.42 -0.15
N SER A 25 -2.23 11.24 -0.92
CA SER A 25 -2.52 11.45 -2.34
C SER A 25 -1.86 10.35 -3.15
N ILE A 26 -2.67 9.58 -3.87
CA ILE A 26 -2.22 8.61 -4.86
C ILE A 26 -2.56 9.12 -6.26
N THR A 27 -1.78 8.68 -7.24
CA THR A 27 -2.11 8.86 -8.65
C THR A 27 -2.63 7.53 -9.17
N ALA A 28 -3.87 7.51 -9.66
CA ALA A 28 -4.48 6.33 -10.25
C ALA A 28 -3.90 6.06 -11.66
N SER A 29 -4.26 4.92 -12.24
CA SER A 29 -3.74 4.49 -13.56
C SER A 29 -4.19 5.38 -14.72
N ASP A 30 -5.25 6.16 -14.55
CA ASP A 30 -5.70 7.20 -15.48
C ASP A 30 -4.92 8.52 -15.36
N GLY A 31 -4.00 8.61 -14.39
CA GLY A 31 -3.23 9.82 -14.10
C GLY A 31 -3.94 10.80 -13.17
N GLU A 32 -5.18 10.52 -12.76
CA GLU A 32 -5.93 11.41 -11.89
C GLU A 32 -5.51 11.23 -10.42
N PRO A 33 -5.35 12.34 -9.68
CA PRO A 33 -5.06 12.27 -8.26
C PRO A 33 -6.30 11.81 -7.49
N LYS A 34 -6.10 10.89 -6.54
CA LYS A 34 -7.11 10.43 -5.60
C LYS A 34 -6.57 10.52 -4.18
N GLU A 35 -7.42 10.95 -3.26
CA GLU A 35 -7.11 10.92 -1.83
C GLU A 35 -7.63 9.64 -1.20
N ILE A 36 -6.80 9.02 -0.37
CA ILE A 36 -7.16 7.85 0.43
C ILE A 36 -6.78 8.07 1.90
N LYS A 37 -7.39 7.31 2.80
CA LYS A 37 -6.97 7.23 4.20
C LYS A 37 -6.09 6.00 4.43
N GLY A 38 -4.92 6.23 5.00
CA GLY A 38 -3.98 5.15 5.33
C GLY A 38 -2.77 5.68 6.08
N TYR A 39 -1.79 4.82 6.30
CA TYR A 39 -0.52 5.19 6.91
C TYR A 39 0.63 4.43 6.28
N ILE A 40 1.83 5.02 6.32
CA ILE A 40 3.03 4.41 5.78
C ILE A 40 3.86 3.81 6.93
N GLN A 41 4.02 2.48 6.89
CA GLN A 41 4.91 1.76 7.77
C GLN A 41 6.29 1.61 7.09
N SER A 42 7.36 1.82 7.85
CA SER A 42 8.73 1.59 7.38
C SER A 42 9.37 0.48 8.20
N ALA A 43 9.92 -0.53 7.53
CA ALA A 43 10.62 -1.64 8.16
C ALA A 43 12.04 -1.77 7.59
N LYS A 44 13.04 -1.79 8.48
CA LYS A 44 14.43 -2.00 8.07
C LYS A 44 14.68 -3.50 7.87
N ARG A 45 15.16 -3.89 6.69
CA ARG A 45 15.61 -5.25 6.38
C ARG A 45 17.07 -5.18 5.90
N GLY A 46 17.99 -5.43 6.82
CA GLY A 46 19.43 -5.27 6.58
C GLY A 46 19.77 -3.81 6.25
N ASN A 47 20.38 -3.59 5.07
CA ASN A 47 20.74 -2.25 4.58
C ASN A 47 19.59 -1.54 3.85
N HIS A 48 18.46 -2.21 3.62
CA HIS A 48 17.33 -1.66 2.88
C HIS A 48 16.20 -1.27 3.84
N THR A 49 15.50 -0.18 3.52
CA THR A 49 14.25 0.19 4.18
C THR A 49 13.11 -0.12 3.22
N VAL A 50 12.17 -0.95 3.67
CA VAL A 50 10.95 -1.24 2.93
C VAL A 50 9.85 -0.34 3.47
N HIS A 51 9.17 0.36 2.57
CA HIS A 51 8.01 1.17 2.89
C HIS A 51 6.74 0.44 2.44
N ARG A 52 5.71 0.48 3.28
CA ARG A 52 4.40 -0.12 3.01
C ARG A 52 3.30 0.87 3.31
N LEU A 53 2.39 1.02 2.38
CA LEU A 53 1.12 1.70 2.59
C LEU A 53 0.12 0.69 3.16
N ILE A 54 -0.45 1.01 4.32
CA ILE A 54 -1.52 0.25 4.95
C ILE A 54 -2.81 1.06 4.86
N THR A 55 -3.85 0.47 4.28
CA THR A 55 -5.16 1.13 4.12
C THR A 55 -6.29 0.10 4.18
N SER A 56 -7.50 0.53 4.55
CA SER A 56 -8.70 -0.31 4.44
C SER A 56 -9.34 -0.26 3.05
N GLU A 57 -8.90 0.65 2.19
CA GLU A 57 -9.38 0.85 0.83
C GLU A 57 -8.68 -0.12 -0.14
N SER A 58 -9.44 -0.63 -1.12
CA SER A 58 -8.84 -1.36 -2.24
C SER A 58 -8.41 -0.35 -3.30
N LEU A 59 -7.13 -0.38 -3.66
CA LEU A 59 -6.57 0.47 -4.69
C LEU A 59 -6.56 -0.27 -6.04
N PRO A 60 -6.83 0.44 -7.16
CA PRO A 60 -6.60 -0.09 -8.50
C PRO A 60 -5.15 -0.51 -8.71
N GLU A 61 -4.92 -1.37 -9.71
CA GLU A 61 -3.56 -1.71 -10.15
C GLU A 61 -2.84 -0.46 -10.68
N SER A 62 -1.50 -0.47 -10.58
CA SER A 62 -0.62 0.60 -11.06
C SER A 62 -0.83 1.98 -10.43
N CYS A 63 -1.41 2.06 -9.23
CA CYS A 63 -1.41 3.30 -8.46
C CYS A 63 0.02 3.69 -8.05
N SER A 64 0.28 4.98 -7.93
CA SER A 64 1.55 5.51 -7.41
C SER A 64 1.30 6.56 -6.33
N THR A 65 2.33 6.86 -5.53
CA THR A 65 2.29 7.89 -4.49
C THR A 65 3.64 8.58 -4.41
N VAL A 66 3.64 9.84 -3.99
CA VAL A 66 4.86 10.55 -3.61
C VAL A 66 5.07 10.41 -2.11
N TYR A 67 6.27 10.05 -1.68
CA TYR A 67 6.65 10.02 -0.28
C TYR A 67 8.10 10.44 -0.11
N ARG A 68 8.36 11.45 0.73
CA ARG A 68 9.71 12.03 0.93
C ARG A 68 10.38 12.41 -0.39
N ASP A 69 9.64 13.10 -1.25
CA ASP A 69 10.07 13.59 -2.57
C ASP A 69 10.47 12.50 -3.57
N LEU A 70 10.13 11.24 -3.29
CA LEU A 70 10.35 10.10 -4.18
C LEU A 70 9.01 9.54 -4.66
N ASN A 71 8.97 9.16 -5.94
CA ASN A 71 7.81 8.49 -6.53
C ASN A 71 7.88 6.98 -6.27
N PHE A 72 6.78 6.41 -5.80
CA PHE A 72 6.65 4.98 -5.55
C PHE A 72 5.44 4.42 -6.29
N MET A 73 5.61 3.26 -6.89
CA MET A 73 4.51 2.42 -7.33
C MET A 73 3.98 1.60 -6.15
N LEU A 74 2.66 1.46 -6.06
CA LEU A 74 1.97 0.71 -5.01
C LEU A 74 1.65 -0.68 -5.53
N VAL A 75 2.35 -1.69 -5.00
CA VAL A 75 2.17 -3.10 -5.38
C VAL A 75 1.44 -3.80 -4.25
N TYR A 76 0.26 -4.36 -4.54
CA TYR A 76 -0.51 -5.12 -3.56
C TYR A 76 0.30 -6.34 -3.10
N GLU A 77 0.62 -6.40 -1.81
CA GLU A 77 1.30 -7.55 -1.21
C GLU A 77 0.25 -8.62 -0.96
N GLN A 78 0.03 -9.50 -1.94
CA GLN A 78 -0.78 -10.69 -1.69
C GLN A 78 -0.09 -11.48 -0.57
N PRO A 79 -0.82 -11.82 0.50
CA PRO A 79 -0.23 -12.61 1.56
C PRO A 79 0.20 -13.97 0.99
N VAL A 80 1.41 -14.37 1.33
CA VAL A 80 2.01 -15.60 0.82
C VAL A 80 1.15 -16.77 1.28
N LYS A 81 0.51 -17.46 0.32
CA LYS A 81 -0.27 -18.68 0.55
C LYS A 81 0.59 -19.68 1.35
N GLY A 82 0.35 -19.79 2.65
CA GLY A 82 1.05 -20.75 3.50
C GLY A 82 1.17 -20.38 4.97
N ASN A 83 1.22 -19.09 5.33
CA ASN A 83 1.53 -18.68 6.71
C ASN A 83 0.37 -18.00 7.49
N GLY A 84 -0.84 -17.93 6.93
CA GLY A 84 -2.02 -17.43 7.65
C GLY A 84 -1.92 -15.97 8.12
N THR A 85 -1.16 -15.14 7.40
CA THR A 85 -0.92 -13.72 7.74
C THR A 85 -1.78 -12.74 6.94
N ASP A 86 -2.79 -13.24 6.21
CA ASP A 86 -3.78 -12.42 5.50
C ASP A 86 -4.52 -11.53 6.51
N SER A 87 -4.15 -10.24 6.57
CA SER A 87 -4.89 -9.27 7.36
C SER A 87 -6.29 -9.12 6.76
N GLN A 88 -7.31 -9.63 7.46
CA GLN A 88 -8.70 -9.37 7.08
C GLN A 88 -9.10 -7.92 7.38
N ILE A 89 -8.25 -7.16 8.08
CA ILE A 89 -8.51 -5.81 8.55
C ILE A 89 -7.97 -4.76 7.57
N SER A 90 -6.78 -4.96 7.01
CA SER A 90 -6.10 -3.96 6.18
C SER A 90 -5.49 -4.56 4.92
N ASN A 91 -5.48 -3.78 3.85
CA ASN A 91 -4.71 -4.04 2.64
C ASN A 91 -3.30 -3.46 2.82
N GLU A 92 -2.30 -4.21 2.36
CA GLU A 92 -0.90 -3.79 2.40
C GLU A 92 -0.36 -3.65 0.98
N TYR A 93 0.24 -2.49 0.70
CA TYR A 93 0.87 -2.19 -0.58
C TYR A 93 2.34 -1.87 -0.35
N VAL A 94 3.23 -2.66 -0.95
CA VAL A 94 4.67 -2.36 -0.94
C VAL A 94 4.92 -1.16 -1.86
N MET A 95 5.66 -0.19 -1.35
CA MET A 95 6.07 1.00 -2.09
C MET A 95 7.40 0.71 -2.80
N VAL A 96 7.35 0.55 -4.12
CA VAL A 96 8.52 0.28 -4.96
C VAL A 96 8.95 1.59 -5.64
N PRO A 97 10.18 2.09 -5.43
CA PRO A 97 10.61 3.35 -6.00
C PRO A 97 10.61 3.28 -7.53
N ILE A 98 10.04 4.28 -8.18
CA ILE A 98 10.08 4.45 -9.63
C ILE A 98 11.43 5.10 -9.95
N GLY A 99 12.41 4.31 -10.40
CA GLY A 99 13.71 4.84 -10.80
C GLY A 99 13.61 5.69 -12.07
N GLU A 100 14.51 6.67 -12.22
CA GLU A 100 14.81 7.32 -13.51
C GLU A 100 15.42 6.26 -14.46
N GLY A 101 14.55 5.52 -15.16
CA GLY A 101 14.97 4.41 -16.03
C GLY A 101 14.14 3.14 -15.90
N ALA A 102 13.16 3.09 -14.98
CA ALA A 102 12.16 2.04 -14.98
C ALA A 102 11.25 2.23 -16.20
N SER A 103 11.49 1.42 -17.24
CA SER A 103 10.58 1.28 -18.37
C SER A 103 9.17 1.00 -17.84
N SER A 104 8.16 1.45 -18.60
CA SER A 104 6.72 1.27 -18.31
C SER A 104 6.27 -0.18 -18.14
N ASN A 105 7.18 -1.14 -18.25
CA ASN A 105 6.98 -2.55 -17.97
C ASN A 105 7.88 -2.87 -16.78
N GLY A 106 7.28 -2.95 -15.58
CA GLY A 106 7.98 -3.23 -14.34
C GLY A 106 8.95 -4.41 -14.47
N TRP A 107 9.94 -4.43 -13.57
CA TRP A 107 11.14 -5.28 -13.53
C TRP A 107 12.34 -4.68 -14.26
N SER A 108 13.16 -3.94 -13.49
CA SER A 108 14.57 -3.76 -13.81
C SER A 108 15.32 -5.04 -13.42
N GLU A 109 15.58 -5.91 -14.40
CA GLU A 109 16.60 -6.95 -14.25
C GLU A 109 17.96 -6.28 -14.05
N PHE A 110 18.73 -6.76 -13.07
CA PHE A 110 20.12 -6.41 -12.87
C PHE A 110 20.91 -6.80 -14.14
N THR A 111 21.56 -5.84 -14.78
CA THR A 111 22.69 -6.13 -15.68
C THR A 111 23.99 -5.98 -14.88
N GLU A 112 24.74 -7.09 -14.80
CA GLU A 112 26.15 -7.11 -14.39
C GLU A 112 27.04 -6.26 -15.31
#